data_AF-A0A7R9UMT0-F1
#
_entry.id   AF-A0A7R9UMT0-F1
#
_cell.length_a   1.000
_cell.length_b   1.000
_cell.length_c   1.000
_cell.angle_alpha   90.00
_cell.angle_beta   90.00
_cell.angle_gamma   90.00
#
_symmetry.space_group_name_H-M   'P 1'
#
loop_
_entity.id
_entity.type
_entity.pdbx_description
1 polymer ?
#
loop_
_entity_poly.entity_id
_entity_poly.type
_entity_poly.pdbx_seq_one_letter_code
_entity_poly.pdbx_strand_id
1 'polypeptide(L)'
;AALVPVCAALRPTADAAAAVCCAEGPSAGCCPPVWAFHGANDGSVPVELTDRMVALLDAQPPRAAEQVRYTRYEWAPPPPMPEYADMAGHGSYELAYRDGALYAWLLEQRCAACRGPPEHVRWLEQRSARRLADGR
;
A
#
# COMPACT_ATOMS: atom_id res chain seq x y z
N ALA A 1 -1.08 6.89 3.78
CA ALA A 1 -1.39 6.16 2.53
C ALA A 1 -0.70 4.81 2.60
N ALA A 2 -1.29 3.79 1.99
CA ALA A 2 -0.77 2.43 1.90
C ALA A 2 -0.89 1.94 0.46
N LEU A 3 -0.07 0.98 0.06
CA LEU A 3 -0.08 0.43 -1.30
C LEU A 3 -0.48 -1.05 -1.26
N VAL A 4 -1.32 -1.46 -2.21
CA VAL A 4 -1.79 -2.84 -2.37
C VAL A 4 -1.56 -3.30 -3.81
N PRO A 5 -0.33 -3.65 -4.19
CA PRO A 5 -0.08 -4.20 -5.51
C PRO A 5 -0.68 -5.61 -5.64
N VAL A 6 -1.38 -5.86 -6.74
CA VAL A 6 -1.93 -7.19 -7.05
C VAL A 6 -1.51 -7.59 -8.46
N CYS A 7 -1.00 -8.81 -8.63
CA CYS A 7 -0.43 -9.30 -9.90
C CYS A 7 0.61 -8.33 -10.51
N ALA A 8 1.48 -7.74 -9.68
CA ALA A 8 2.35 -6.64 -10.11
C ALA A 8 3.43 -7.11 -11.10
N ALA A 9 3.48 -6.47 -12.27
CA ALA A 9 4.36 -6.83 -13.39
C ALA A 9 5.53 -5.85 -13.61
N LEU A 10 5.68 -4.83 -12.75
CA LEU A 10 6.77 -3.86 -12.88
C LEU A 10 8.05 -4.60 -12.54
N ARG A 11 8.91 -4.88 -13.54
CA ARG A 11 10.27 -5.43 -13.36
C ARG A 11 11.03 -4.49 -12.40
N PRO A 12 11.02 -4.77 -11.09
CA PRO A 12 11.30 -3.73 -10.13
C PRO A 12 12.82 -3.56 -10.06
N THR A 13 13.25 -2.30 -10.06
CA THR A 13 14.64 -1.92 -9.81
C THR A 13 14.77 -1.42 -8.37
N ALA A 14 15.99 -1.40 -7.82
CA ALA A 14 16.24 -0.81 -6.51
C ALA A 14 15.80 0.66 -6.49
N ASP A 15 16.11 1.42 -7.54
CA ASP A 15 15.70 2.83 -7.67
C ASP A 15 14.18 2.99 -7.69
N ALA A 16 13.45 2.12 -8.40
CA ALA A 16 11.99 2.15 -8.41
C ALA A 16 11.40 1.82 -7.03
N ALA A 17 12.00 0.87 -6.30
CA ALA A 17 11.60 0.55 -4.93
C ALA A 17 11.89 1.72 -3.96
N ALA A 18 13.03 2.39 -4.10
CA ALA A 18 13.40 3.55 -3.31
C ALA A 18 12.45 4.73 -3.57
N ALA A 19 12.04 4.93 -4.82
CA ALA A 19 11.12 5.98 -5.24
C ALA A 19 9.69 5.83 -4.66
N VAL A 20 9.35 4.66 -4.10
CA VAL A 20 8.10 4.48 -3.35
C VAL A 20 8.12 5.27 -2.03
N CYS A 21 9.30 5.52 -1.47
CA CYS A 21 9.47 6.32 -0.26
C CYS A 21 9.54 7.81 -0.58
N CYS A 22 9.15 8.65 0.37
CA CYS A 22 9.24 10.10 0.24
C CYS A 22 10.71 10.54 0.23
N ALA A 23 11.14 11.11 -0.89
CA ALA A 23 12.53 11.56 -1.08
C ALA A 23 12.87 12.81 -0.25
N GLU A 24 11.93 13.75 -0.08
CA GLU A 24 12.20 15.06 0.52
C GLU A 24 11.01 15.62 1.33
N GLY A 25 11.26 16.67 2.13
CA GLY A 25 10.25 17.41 2.88
C GLY A 25 10.05 16.95 4.33
N PRO A 26 9.03 17.46 5.05
CA PRO A 26 8.79 17.14 6.46
C PRO A 26 8.39 15.67 6.72
N SER A 27 8.27 14.87 5.67
CA SER A 27 8.06 13.42 5.69
C SER A 27 9.22 12.67 5.03
N ALA A 28 10.40 13.28 4.85
CA ALA A 28 11.58 12.60 4.32
C ALA A 28 11.86 11.33 5.15
N GLY A 29 12.03 10.21 4.46
CA GLY A 29 12.13 8.90 5.09
C GLY A 29 10.79 8.25 5.48
N CYS A 30 9.66 8.81 5.06
CA CYS A 30 8.39 8.10 5.11
C CYS A 30 8.33 7.09 3.97
N CYS A 31 8.12 5.82 4.29
CA CYS A 31 7.79 4.79 3.31
C CYS A 31 6.36 4.32 3.54
N PRO A 32 5.49 4.31 2.52
CA PRO A 32 4.15 3.79 2.68
C PRO A 32 4.22 2.27 2.95
N PRO A 33 3.42 1.76 3.90
CA PRO A 33 3.27 0.33 4.11
C PRO A 33 2.68 -0.31 2.83
N VAL A 34 3.18 -1.49 2.50
CA VAL A 34 2.84 -2.25 1.29
C VAL A 34 2.32 -3.62 1.69
N TRP A 35 1.22 -4.07 1.10
CA TRP A 35 0.78 -5.46 1.16
C TRP A 35 0.53 -5.98 -0.26
N ALA A 36 1.45 -6.80 -0.76
CA ALA A 36 1.35 -7.38 -2.10
C ALA A 36 0.57 -8.69 -2.11
N PHE A 37 -0.09 -8.98 -3.24
CA PHE A 37 -0.84 -10.22 -3.47
C PHE A 37 -0.54 -10.79 -4.86
N HIS A 38 -0.38 -12.11 -4.97
CA HIS A 38 -0.15 -12.79 -6.25
C HIS A 38 -0.55 -14.26 -6.20
N GLY A 39 -1.01 -14.82 -7.33
CA GLY A 39 -1.16 -16.27 -7.50
C GLY A 39 0.11 -16.93 -8.03
N ALA A 40 0.61 -17.97 -7.37
CA ALA A 40 1.80 -18.70 -7.82
C ALA A 40 1.61 -19.42 -9.16
N ASN A 41 0.35 -19.63 -9.56
CA ASN A 41 -0.05 -20.20 -10.84
C ASN A 41 -0.36 -19.13 -11.91
N ASP A 42 -0.05 -17.84 -11.69
CA ASP A 42 -0.31 -16.79 -12.69
C ASP A 42 0.53 -17.01 -13.95
N GLY A 43 -0.14 -17.44 -15.01
CA GLY A 43 0.47 -17.67 -16.33
C GLY A 43 0.65 -16.41 -17.18
N SER A 44 0.05 -15.29 -16.76
CA SER A 44 0.08 -14.02 -17.49
C SER A 44 1.17 -13.08 -16.96
N VAL A 45 1.32 -13.01 -15.65
CA VAL A 45 2.38 -12.26 -14.97
C VAL A 45 3.15 -13.24 -14.07
N PRO A 46 4.44 -13.52 -14.36
CA PRO A 46 5.23 -14.42 -13.53
C PRO A 46 5.32 -13.91 -12.08
N VAL A 47 4.96 -14.78 -11.12
CA VAL A 47 4.93 -14.46 -9.68
C VAL A 47 6.27 -13.95 -9.16
N GLU A 48 7.38 -14.38 -9.77
CA GLU A 48 8.75 -14.00 -9.42
C GLU A 48 8.98 -12.49 -9.52
N LEU A 49 8.19 -11.79 -10.35
CA LEU A 49 8.26 -10.33 -10.45
C LEU A 49 7.80 -9.67 -9.14
N THR A 50 6.74 -10.20 -8.52
CA THR A 50 6.28 -9.72 -7.21
C THR A 50 7.20 -10.18 -6.09
N ASP A 51 7.72 -11.41 -6.14
CA ASP A 51 8.73 -11.89 -5.18
C ASP A 51 9.94 -10.94 -5.15
N ARG A 52 10.44 -10.56 -6.33
CA ARG A 52 11.53 -9.59 -6.47
C ARG A 52 11.15 -8.19 -5.99
N MET A 53 9.94 -7.73 -6.29
CA MET A 53 9.45 -6.42 -5.81
C MET A 53 9.45 -6.37 -4.29
N VAL A 54 8.90 -7.40 -3.64
CA VAL A 54 8.81 -7.49 -2.18
C VAL A 54 10.20 -7.51 -1.56
N ALA A 55 11.12 -8.31 -2.11
CA ALA A 55 12.51 -8.35 -1.64
C ALA A 55 13.22 -7.00 -1.77
N LEU A 56 13.03 -6.29 -2.90
CA LEU A 56 13.61 -4.97 -3.10
C LEU A 56 13.02 -3.93 -2.15
N LEU A 57 11.70 -3.94 -1.94
CA LEU A 57 11.01 -3.05 -1.02
C LEU A 57 11.49 -3.28 0.41
N ASP A 58 11.54 -4.53 0.88
CA ASP A 58 11.96 -4.89 2.24
C ASP A 58 13.41 -4.48 2.52
N ALA A 59 14.27 -4.50 1.50
CA ALA A 59 15.66 -4.05 1.59
C ALA A 59 15.83 -2.51 1.57
N GLN A 60 14.79 -1.70 1.33
CA GLN A 60 14.93 -0.24 1.27
C GLN A 60 14.88 0.42 2.66
N PRO A 61 15.96 1.07 3.12
CA PRO A 61 15.85 2.01 4.24
C PRO A 61 15.09 3.28 3.81
N PRO A 62 14.40 3.96 4.72
CA PRO A 62 14.31 3.70 6.17
C PRO A 62 13.07 2.89 6.58
N ARG A 63 12.63 1.89 5.79
CA ARG A 63 11.46 1.09 6.16
C ARG A 63 11.63 0.46 7.54
N ALA A 64 10.59 0.58 8.35
CA ALA A 64 10.49 -0.18 9.58
C ALA A 64 10.16 -1.65 9.25
N ALA A 65 10.54 -2.55 10.14
CA ALA A 65 10.10 -3.94 10.09
C ALA A 65 8.56 -3.99 9.98
N GLU A 66 8.04 -4.98 9.24
CA GLU A 66 6.61 -5.23 9.03
C GLU A 66 5.86 -4.22 8.11
N GLN A 67 6.57 -3.26 7.51
CA GLN A 67 5.97 -2.35 6.51
C GLN A 67 5.76 -3.00 5.14
N VAL A 68 6.28 -4.19 4.90
CA VAL A 68 6.05 -4.96 3.67
C VAL A 68 5.43 -6.30 4.05
N ARG A 69 4.24 -6.57 3.53
CA ARG A 69 3.53 -7.83 3.64
C ARG A 69 3.36 -8.44 2.26
N TYR A 70 3.32 -9.76 2.19
CA TYR A 70 3.12 -10.46 0.94
C TYR A 70 2.28 -11.72 1.15
N THR A 71 1.14 -11.78 0.48
CA THR A 71 0.31 -12.98 0.40
C THR A 71 0.49 -13.62 -0.97
N ARG A 72 1.20 -14.75 -1.00
CA ARG A 72 1.39 -15.58 -2.19
C ARG A 72 0.41 -16.74 -2.14
N TYR A 73 -0.64 -16.70 -2.95
CA TYR A 73 -1.61 -17.79 -3.05
C TYR A 73 -1.00 -18.93 -3.85
N GLU A 74 -1.13 -20.17 -3.38
CA GLU A 74 -0.70 -21.34 -4.15
C GLU A 74 -1.48 -21.44 -5.48
N TRP A 75 -2.78 -21.12 -5.43
CA TRP A 75 -3.65 -21.07 -6.60
C TRP A 75 -4.60 -19.87 -6.53
N ALA A 76 -4.73 -19.14 -7.63
CA ALA A 76 -5.73 -18.10 -7.83
C ALA A 76 -6.54 -18.37 -9.11
N PRO A 77 -7.81 -17.90 -9.17
CA PRO A 77 -8.66 -18.10 -10.33
C PRO A 77 -8.19 -17.28 -11.53
N PRO A 78 -8.71 -17.52 -12.75
CA PRO A 78 -8.66 -16.52 -13.81
C PRO A 78 -9.54 -15.31 -13.46
N PRO A 79 -9.42 -14.18 -14.17
CA PRO A 79 -10.41 -13.11 -14.16
C PRO A 79 -11.83 -13.67 -14.45
N PRO A 80 -12.90 -13.10 -13.87
CA PRO A 80 -14.25 -13.65 -13.95
C PRO A 80 -14.91 -13.49 -15.34
N MET A 81 -14.23 -12.82 -16.27
CA MET A 81 -14.70 -12.57 -17.63
C MET A 81 -14.40 -13.81 -18.50
N PRO A 82 -15.39 -14.38 -19.20
CA PRO A 82 -15.20 -15.62 -19.98
C PRO A 82 -14.05 -15.57 -21.00
N GLU A 83 -13.80 -14.42 -21.60
CA GLU A 83 -12.71 -14.18 -22.55
C GLU A 83 -11.30 -14.29 -21.95
N TYR A 84 -11.18 -14.30 -20.63
CA TYR A 84 -9.91 -14.43 -19.89
C TYR A 84 -9.86 -15.73 -19.06
N ALA A 85 -10.72 -16.70 -19.35
CA ALA A 85 -10.80 -17.96 -18.61
C ALA A 85 -9.48 -18.78 -18.68
N ASP A 86 -8.63 -18.52 -19.67
CA ASP A 86 -7.31 -19.11 -19.86
C ASP A 86 -6.22 -18.47 -18.98
N MET A 87 -6.47 -17.30 -18.40
CA MET A 87 -5.52 -16.57 -17.54
C MET A 87 -5.54 -17.06 -16.09
N ALA A 88 -5.52 -18.39 -15.88
CA ALA A 88 -5.48 -18.96 -14.54
C ALA A 88 -4.35 -18.33 -13.69
N GLY A 89 -4.66 -18.05 -12.42
CA GLY A 89 -3.76 -17.37 -11.49
C GLY A 89 -3.81 -15.84 -11.52
N HIS A 90 -4.25 -15.24 -12.63
CA HIS A 90 -4.25 -13.78 -12.79
C HIS A 90 -5.39 -13.07 -12.04
N GLY A 91 -6.42 -13.80 -11.63
CA GLY A 91 -7.55 -13.34 -10.83
C GLY A 91 -7.27 -13.23 -9.33
N SER A 92 -6.01 -13.10 -8.89
CA SER A 92 -5.67 -13.07 -7.46
C SER A 92 -6.27 -11.87 -6.70
N TYR A 93 -6.69 -10.82 -7.41
CA TYR A 93 -7.42 -9.69 -6.85
C TYR A 93 -8.81 -10.06 -6.30
N GLU A 94 -9.46 -11.09 -6.85
CA GLU A 94 -10.73 -11.61 -6.31
C GLU A 94 -10.54 -12.16 -4.90
N LEU A 95 -9.40 -12.82 -4.64
CA LEU A 95 -9.08 -13.35 -3.33
C LEU A 95 -8.69 -12.22 -2.37
N ALA A 96 -7.80 -11.33 -2.81
CA ALA A 96 -7.32 -10.22 -2.00
C ALA A 96 -8.46 -9.29 -1.53
N TYR A 97 -9.37 -8.90 -2.43
CA TYR A 97 -10.48 -7.99 -2.08
C TYR A 97 -11.67 -8.67 -1.39
N ARG A 98 -11.67 -10.00 -1.25
CA ARG A 98 -12.63 -10.71 -0.38
C ARG A 98 -12.10 -10.90 1.04
N ASP A 99 -10.80 -10.70 1.25
CA ASP A 99 -10.19 -10.82 2.57
C ASP A 99 -10.47 -9.57 3.42
N GLY A 100 -11.30 -9.73 4.46
CA GLY A 100 -11.59 -8.68 5.43
C GLY A 100 -10.34 -8.14 6.15
N ALA A 101 -9.28 -8.95 6.28
CA ALA A 101 -8.03 -8.55 6.91
C ALA A 101 -7.29 -7.48 6.10
N LEU A 102 -7.43 -7.47 4.77
CA LEU A 102 -6.86 -6.42 3.91
C LEU A 102 -7.46 -5.06 4.26
N TYR A 103 -8.79 -4.98 4.38
CA TYR A 103 -9.47 -3.73 4.71
C TYR A 103 -9.18 -3.28 6.15
N ALA A 104 -9.17 -4.21 7.11
CA ALA A 104 -8.77 -3.91 8.48
C ALA A 104 -7.37 -3.30 8.52
N TRP A 105 -6.40 -3.94 7.85
CA TRP A 105 -5.05 -3.43 7.73
C TRP A 105 -4.99 -2.07 7.03
N LEU A 106 -5.69 -1.86 5.92
CA LEU A 106 -5.72 -0.57 5.23
C LEU A 106 -6.19 0.57 6.15
N LEU A 107 -7.22 0.31 6.97
CA LEU A 107 -7.79 1.29 7.90
C LEU A 107 -6.88 1.58 9.10
N GLU A 108 -5.97 0.66 9.45
CA GLU A 108 -4.94 0.88 10.47
C GLU A 108 -3.83 1.82 9.97
N GLN A 109 -3.64 1.96 8.66
CA GLN A 109 -2.53 2.73 8.11
C GLN A 109 -2.77 4.24 8.26
N ARG A 110 -2.13 4.83 9.27
CA ARG A 110 -2.18 6.27 9.54
C ARG A 110 -0.96 6.96 8.95
N CYS A 111 -1.18 8.04 8.21
CA CYS A 111 -0.09 8.91 7.78
C CYS A 111 0.51 9.62 9.01
N ALA A 112 1.83 9.52 9.20
CA ALA A 112 2.53 10.22 10.28
C ALA A 112 2.37 11.75 10.18
N ALA A 113 2.31 12.31 8.97
CA ALA A 113 2.02 13.73 8.75
C ALA A 113 0.56 14.10 9.05
N CYS A 114 -0.37 13.14 9.03
CA CYS A 114 -1.75 13.32 9.49
C CYS A 114 -1.90 13.15 11.02
N ARG A 115 -0.80 12.98 11.78
CA ARG A 115 -0.82 13.00 13.26
C ARG A 115 -0.97 14.41 13.84
N GLY A 116 -1.10 15.45 13.01
CA GLY A 116 -1.63 16.72 13.49
C GLY A 116 -3.05 16.52 14.05
N PRO A 117 -3.50 17.34 15.03
CA PRO A 117 -4.89 17.30 15.46
C PRO A 117 -5.78 17.42 14.22
N PRO A 118 -6.89 16.67 14.14
CA PRO A 118 -7.79 16.70 12.99
C PRO A 118 -8.06 18.14 12.54
N GLU A 119 -8.22 18.42 11.24
CA GLU A 119 -8.43 19.79 10.78
C GLU A 119 -9.58 20.50 11.51
N HIS A 120 -10.60 19.77 11.95
CA HIS A 120 -11.68 20.32 12.77
C HIS A 120 -11.22 20.78 14.16
N VAL A 121 -10.23 20.13 14.78
CA VAL A 121 -9.61 20.55 16.04
C VAL A 121 -8.73 21.79 15.81
N ARG A 122 -7.92 21.81 14.74
CA ARG A 122 -7.17 23.02 14.34
C ARG A 122 -8.08 24.21 14.08
N TRP A 123 -9.22 23.99 13.43
CA TRP A 123 -10.21 25.03 13.18
C TRP A 123 -10.84 25.54 14.48
N LEU A 124 -11.18 24.66 15.42
CA LEU A 124 -11.72 25.04 16.72
C LEU A 124 -10.72 25.86 17.54
N GLU A 125 -9.45 25.45 17.57
CA GLU A 125 -8.39 26.19 18.26
C GLU A 125 -8.16 27.57 17.64
N GLN A 126 -8.09 27.65 16.30
CA GLN A 126 -7.95 28.93 15.58
C GLN A 126 -9.17 29.85 15.77
N ARG A 127 -10.37 29.29 15.84
CA ARG A 127 -11.61 30.05 16.03
C ARG A 127 -11.76 30.54 17.47
N SER A 128 -11.29 29.78 18.45
CA SER A 128 -11.21 30.20 19.86
C SER A 128 -10.16 31.29 20.05
N ALA A 129 -8.98 31.15 19.44
CA ALA A 129 -7.94 32.18 19.48
C ALA A 129 -8.40 33.50 18.85
N ARG A 130 -9.15 33.45 17.74
CA ARG A 130 -9.72 34.66 17.12
C ARG A 130 -10.81 35.32 17.97
N ARG A 131 -11.67 34.55 18.65
CA ARG A 131 -12.68 35.12 19.56
C ARG A 131 -12.06 35.85 20.75
N LEU A 132 -11.01 35.27 21.32
CA LEU A 132 -10.25 35.89 22.41
C LEU A 132 -9.53 37.17 21.96
N ALA A 133 -9.02 37.22 20.72
CA ALA A 133 -8.39 38.42 20.15
C ALA A 133 -9.40 39.52 19.82
N ASP A 134 -10.63 39.16 19.44
CA ASP A 134 -11.71 40.10 19.09
C ASP A 134 -12.54 40.57 20.31
N GLY A 135 -12.19 40.16 21.52
CA GLY A 135 -12.84 40.61 22.76
C GLY A 135 -14.31 40.18 22.93
N ARG A 136 -14.70 39.03 22.35
CA ARG A 136 -16.04 38.44 22.47
C ARG A 136 -16.04 37.06 23.12
#